data_AF-A0A0C1GGP6-F1
#
_entry.id   AF-A0A0C1GGP6-F1
#
_cell.length_a   1.000
_cell.length_b   1.000
_cell.length_c   1.000
_cell.angle_alpha   90.00
_cell.angle_beta   90.00
_cell.angle_gamma   90.00
#
_symmetry.space_group_name_H-M   'P 1'
#
loop_
_entity.id
_entity.type
_entity.pdbx_description
1 polymer ?
#
loop_
_entity_poly.entity_id
_entity_poly.type
_entity_poly.pdbx_seq_one_letter_code
_entity_poly.pdbx_strand_id
1 'polypeptide(L)'
;MSVIGKTTSAEFAREVPTMSDVRKNPSFRRTSDSELREVEAQLNVSTGVLNGLEFYTTNEICTGCGRKKGLPDVIDTAINDANHSPAELLYALLGNEKNLGRPQHIRCKACGTLSSGYSEYIGSNYACGTIEF
;
A
#
# COMPACT_ATOMS: atom_id res chain seq x y z
N MET A 1 -0.78 7.75 15.86
CA MET A 1 -0.39 6.34 16.03
C MET A 1 -1.47 5.49 15.37
N SER A 2 -1.24 5.05 14.13
CA SER A 2 -2.14 4.08 13.48
C SER A 2 -1.49 2.72 13.64
N VAL A 3 -2.12 1.85 14.42
CA VAL A 3 -1.59 0.52 14.74
C VAL A 3 -1.78 -0.36 13.51
N ILE A 4 -0.68 -0.80 12.90
CA ILE A 4 -0.70 -2.00 12.05
C ILE A 4 -1.00 -3.16 13.00
N GLY A 5 -2.27 -3.58 13.05
CA GLY A 5 -2.68 -4.70 13.88
C GLY A 5 -2.31 -5.99 13.18
N LYS A 6 -1.50 -6.84 13.81
CA LYS A 6 -1.38 -8.23 13.38
C LYS A 6 -2.77 -8.86 13.50
N THR A 7 -3.24 -9.48 12.43
CA THR A 7 -4.54 -10.14 12.37
C THR A 7 -4.37 -11.60 11.97
N THR A 8 -5.35 -12.43 12.29
CA THR A 8 -5.34 -13.83 11.84
C THR A 8 -5.63 -13.91 10.34
N SER A 9 -5.19 -14.99 9.69
CA SER A 9 -5.52 -15.25 8.28
C SER A 9 -7.03 -15.28 8.02
N ALA A 10 -7.83 -15.73 8.99
CA ALA A 10 -9.28 -15.80 8.87
C ALA A 10 -9.96 -14.42 8.98
N GLU A 11 -9.47 -13.54 9.84
CA GLU A 11 -9.92 -12.15 9.90
C GLU A 11 -9.53 -11.39 8.64
N PHE A 12 -8.27 -11.50 8.21
CA PHE A 12 -7.81 -10.88 6.96
C PHE A 12 -8.65 -11.33 5.76
N ALA A 13 -8.96 -12.62 5.64
CA ALA A 13 -9.78 -13.14 4.53
C ALA A 13 -11.26 -12.70 4.60
N ARG A 14 -11.77 -12.33 5.77
CA ARG A 14 -13.13 -11.78 5.92
C ARG A 14 -13.18 -10.29 5.59
N GLU A 15 -12.12 -9.56 5.92
CA GLU A 15 -12.12 -8.09 5.88
C GLU A 15 -11.47 -7.53 4.62
N VAL A 16 -10.58 -8.29 3.98
CA VAL A 16 -9.86 -7.87 2.78
C VAL A 16 -10.47 -8.58 1.56
N PRO A 17 -10.91 -7.84 0.52
CA PRO A 17 -11.40 -8.44 -0.71
C PRO A 17 -10.34 -9.35 -1.33
N THR A 18 -10.78 -10.42 -1.98
CA THR A 18 -9.84 -11.34 -2.62
C THR A 18 -9.09 -10.65 -3.75
N MET A 19 -7.89 -11.11 -4.10
CA MET A 19 -7.15 -10.56 -5.24
C MET A 19 -7.94 -10.63 -6.55
N SER A 20 -8.81 -11.63 -6.70
CA SER A 20 -9.71 -11.74 -7.85
C SER A 20 -10.73 -10.58 -7.89
N ASP A 21 -11.26 -10.17 -6.73
CA ASP A 21 -12.22 -9.07 -6.63
C ASP A 21 -11.53 -7.73 -6.88
N VAL A 22 -10.37 -7.52 -6.25
CA VAL A 22 -9.56 -6.31 -6.43
C VAL A 22 -9.15 -6.12 -7.88
N ARG A 23 -8.74 -7.19 -8.58
CA ARG A 23 -8.39 -7.17 -10.01
C ARG A 23 -9.52 -6.66 -10.91
N LYS A 24 -10.78 -6.89 -10.52
CA LYS A 24 -11.97 -6.50 -11.30
C LYS A 24 -12.53 -5.14 -10.91
N ASN A 25 -12.05 -4.56 -9.80
CA ASN A 25 -12.57 -3.31 -9.27
C ASN A 25 -11.84 -2.10 -9.90
N PRO A 26 -12.54 -1.23 -10.65
CA PRO A 26 -11.92 -0.08 -11.33
C PRO A 26 -11.42 1.02 -10.36
N SER A 27 -11.85 0.98 -9.10
CA SER A 27 -11.36 1.87 -8.04
C SER A 27 -9.94 1.54 -7.61
N PHE A 28 -9.42 0.36 -7.99
CA PHE A 28 -8.04 -0.03 -7.72
C PHE A 28 -7.22 -0.06 -9.00
N ARG A 29 -5.92 0.15 -8.83
CA ARG A 29 -4.93 -0.07 -9.86
C ARG A 29 -3.85 -1.00 -9.36
N ARG A 30 -3.37 -1.85 -10.24
CA ARG A 30 -2.16 -2.63 -9.98
C ARG A 30 -0.94 -1.72 -9.93
N THR A 31 -0.03 -2.02 -9.03
CA THR A 31 1.31 -1.43 -8.96
C THR A 31 2.14 -1.93 -10.13
N SER A 32 2.81 -1.03 -10.86
CA SER A 32 3.65 -1.42 -12.00
C SER A 32 5.04 -1.90 -11.58
N ASP A 33 5.75 -2.58 -12.49
CA ASP A 33 7.12 -3.03 -12.25
C ASP A 33 8.11 -1.87 -12.00
N SER A 34 7.86 -0.70 -12.61
CA SER A 34 8.67 0.49 -12.33
C SER A 34 8.47 1.01 -10.92
N GLU A 35 7.22 0.97 -10.42
CA GLU A 35 6.90 1.36 -9.05
C GLU A 35 7.45 0.36 -8.04
N LEU A 36 7.43 -0.94 -8.35
CA LEU A 36 8.07 -1.96 -7.53
C LEU A 36 9.56 -1.69 -7.35
N ARG A 37 10.28 -1.39 -8.43
CA ARG A 37 11.70 -1.03 -8.38
C ARG A 37 11.95 0.21 -7.53
N GLU A 38 11.06 1.20 -7.61
CA GLU A 38 11.15 2.42 -6.81
C GLU A 38 10.94 2.13 -5.32
N VAL A 39 9.99 1.26 -4.98
CA VAL A 39 9.77 0.80 -3.61
C VAL A 39 10.97 0.03 -3.09
N GLU A 40 11.54 -0.88 -3.88
CA GLU A 40 12.76 -1.62 -3.51
C GLU A 40 13.91 -0.68 -3.19
N ALA A 41 14.07 0.39 -3.98
CA ALA A 41 15.06 1.44 -3.71
C ALA A 41 14.74 2.22 -2.42
N GLN A 42 13.47 2.60 -2.18
CA GLN A 42 13.04 3.25 -0.93
C GLN A 42 13.28 2.38 0.30
N LEU A 43 13.14 1.07 0.16
CA LEU A 43 13.35 0.09 1.23
C LEU A 43 14.82 -0.37 1.35
N ASN A 44 15.72 0.15 0.52
CA ASN A 44 17.13 -0.20 0.47
C ASN A 44 17.39 -1.71 0.30
N VAL A 45 16.66 -2.34 -0.64
CA VAL A 45 16.82 -3.74 -1.01
C VAL A 45 17.17 -3.91 -2.49
N SER A 46 17.74 -5.07 -2.84
CA SER A 46 18.06 -5.42 -4.22
C SER A 46 16.82 -5.43 -5.11
N THR A 47 17.01 -5.06 -6.38
CA THR A 47 15.95 -5.14 -7.37
C THR A 47 15.44 -6.58 -7.53
N GLY A 48 14.13 -6.74 -7.54
CA GLY A 48 13.42 -7.99 -7.73
C GLY A 48 13.06 -8.76 -6.47
N VAL A 49 13.34 -8.22 -5.28
CA VAL A 49 12.89 -8.78 -3.99
C VAL A 49 11.36 -8.83 -3.91
N LEU A 50 10.65 -7.86 -4.50
CA LEU A 50 9.19 -7.79 -4.53
C LEU A 50 8.58 -8.42 -5.80
N ASN A 51 9.38 -9.03 -6.68
CA ASN A 51 8.88 -9.62 -7.92
C ASN A 51 7.94 -10.79 -7.65
N GLY A 52 6.88 -10.89 -8.47
CA GLY A 52 5.88 -11.95 -8.35
C GLY A 52 4.81 -11.69 -7.28
N LEU A 53 4.96 -10.64 -6.48
CA LEU A 53 3.92 -10.16 -5.59
C LEU A 53 2.99 -9.19 -6.32
N GLU A 54 1.72 -9.19 -5.90
CA GLU A 54 0.72 -8.27 -6.43
C GLU A 54 0.27 -7.29 -5.35
N PHE A 55 0.23 -6.04 -5.77
CA PHE A 55 -0.07 -4.90 -4.93
C PHE A 55 -1.01 -3.95 -5.67
N TYR A 56 -2.02 -3.47 -4.97
CA TYR A 56 -3.06 -2.61 -5.51
C TYR A 56 -3.21 -1.38 -4.63
N THR A 57 -3.40 -0.24 -5.27
CA THR A 57 -3.69 1.04 -4.59
C THR A 57 -4.96 1.64 -5.17
N THR A 58 -5.65 2.46 -4.38
CA THR A 58 -6.75 3.29 -4.91
C THR A 58 -6.30 4.07 -6.13
N ASN A 59 -7.15 4.09 -7.14
CA ASN A 59 -6.94 4.74 -8.42
C ASN A 59 -7.12 6.27 -8.29
N GLU A 60 -6.18 6.91 -7.59
CA GLU A 60 -6.22 8.35 -7.26
C GLU A 60 -5.24 9.16 -8.11
N ILE A 61 -5.72 10.32 -8.57
CA ILE A 61 -4.90 11.34 -9.23
C ILE A 61 -4.60 12.45 -8.21
N CYS A 62 -3.33 12.79 -8.04
CA CYS A 62 -2.91 13.89 -7.19
C CYS A 62 -3.45 15.22 -7.74
N THR A 63 -4.23 15.94 -6.93
CA THR A 63 -4.80 17.25 -7.30
C THR A 63 -3.76 18.35 -7.43
N GLY A 64 -2.59 18.21 -6.80
CA GLY A 64 -1.52 19.22 -6.85
C GLY A 64 -0.64 19.15 -8.11
N CYS A 65 -0.34 17.96 -8.61
CA CYS A 65 0.59 17.78 -9.76
C CYS A 65 0.04 16.91 -10.90
N GLY A 66 -1.18 16.39 -10.79
CA GLY A 66 -1.80 15.53 -11.79
C GLY A 66 -1.20 14.12 -11.90
N ARG A 67 -0.14 13.80 -11.16
CA ARG A 67 0.44 12.45 -11.14
C ARG A 67 -0.51 11.47 -10.45
N LYS A 68 -0.61 10.27 -11.01
CA LYS A 68 -1.28 9.14 -10.36
C LYS A 68 -0.49 8.67 -9.13
N LYS A 69 -1.14 8.62 -7.97
CA LYS A 69 -0.51 8.13 -6.73
C LYS A 69 -0.45 6.62 -6.70
N GLY A 70 0.56 6.03 -6.07
CA GLY A 70 0.83 4.59 -6.08
C GLY A 70 1.49 4.05 -4.82
N LEU A 71 1.95 2.79 -4.90
CA LEU A 71 2.67 2.17 -3.78
C LEU A 71 3.89 2.98 -3.30
N PRO A 72 4.70 3.60 -4.18
CA PRO A 72 5.80 4.46 -3.72
C PRO A 72 5.36 5.62 -2.83
N ASP A 73 4.14 6.15 -3.04
CA ASP A 73 3.55 7.21 -2.21
C ASP A 73 3.10 6.68 -0.85
N VAL A 74 2.56 5.46 -0.81
CA VAL A 74 2.19 4.79 0.44
C VAL A 74 3.42 4.54 1.30
N ILE A 75 4.49 4.01 0.68
CA ILE A 75 5.76 3.74 1.38
C ILE A 75 6.43 5.04 1.84
N ASP A 76 6.44 6.07 1.00
CA ASP A 76 6.96 7.39 1.38
C ASP A 76 6.19 7.98 2.58
N THR A 77 4.85 7.90 2.55
CA THR A 77 4.00 8.33 3.67
C THR A 77 4.29 7.50 4.93
N ALA A 78 4.42 6.18 4.81
CA ALA A 78 4.67 5.31 5.96
C ALA A 78 6.01 5.61 6.64
N ILE A 79 7.06 5.90 5.85
CA ILE A 79 8.38 6.27 6.36
C ILE A 79 8.34 7.66 6.98
N ASN A 80 7.82 8.66 6.25
CA ASN A 80 7.97 10.06 6.63
C ASN A 80 6.92 10.54 7.64
N ASP A 81 5.71 9.95 7.64
CA ASP A 81 4.57 10.46 8.43
C ASP A 81 4.17 9.52 9.56
N ALA A 82 4.30 8.21 9.33
CA ALA A 82 4.01 7.20 10.33
C ALA A 82 5.26 6.69 11.04
N ASN A 83 6.46 7.13 10.63
CA ASN A 83 7.75 6.78 11.22
C ASN A 83 8.01 5.26 11.25
N HIS A 84 7.53 4.53 10.24
CA HIS A 84 7.88 3.13 10.05
C HIS A 84 9.29 3.00 9.51
N SER A 85 10.05 2.03 10.02
CA SER A 85 11.35 1.70 9.46
C SER A 85 11.20 0.97 8.11
N PRO A 86 12.15 1.13 7.18
CA PRO A 86 12.19 0.36 5.93
C PRO A 86 12.13 -1.16 6.15
N ALA A 87 12.77 -1.66 7.21
CA ALA A 87 12.76 -3.08 7.53
C ALA A 87 11.36 -3.57 7.92
N GLU A 88 10.63 -2.83 8.77
CA GLU A 88 9.25 -3.16 9.16
C GLU A 88 8.33 -3.19 7.94
N LEU A 89 8.46 -2.22 7.03
CA LEU A 89 7.67 -2.19 5.80
C LEU A 89 8.01 -3.35 4.88
N LEU A 90 9.28 -3.68 4.71
CA LEU A 90 9.70 -4.85 3.94
C LEU A 90 9.12 -6.15 4.52
N TYR A 91 9.19 -6.34 5.84
CA TYR A 91 8.57 -7.48 6.51
C TYR A 91 7.05 -7.50 6.36
N ALA A 92 6.40 -6.35 6.36
CA ALA A 92 4.96 -6.26 6.12
C ALA A 92 4.57 -6.64 4.68
N LEU A 93 5.41 -6.28 3.69
CA LEU A 93 5.18 -6.61 2.28
C LEU A 93 5.48 -8.08 1.95
N LEU A 94 6.59 -8.62 2.48
CA LEU A 94 7.06 -9.98 2.20
C LEU A 94 6.54 -11.03 3.17
N GLY A 95 6.34 -10.65 4.42
CA GLY A 95 6.19 -11.58 5.54
C GLY A 95 4.88 -12.37 5.51
N ASN A 96 4.85 -13.44 6.28
CA ASN A 96 3.68 -14.32 6.39
C ASN A 96 2.57 -13.76 7.29
N GLU A 97 2.86 -12.68 8.02
CA GLU A 97 1.92 -12.06 8.93
C GLU A 97 0.91 -11.22 8.16
N LYS A 98 -0.37 -11.40 8.48
CA LYS A 98 -1.44 -10.58 7.92
C LYS A 98 -1.55 -9.30 8.71
N ASN A 99 -1.38 -8.19 8.00
CA ASN A 99 -1.39 -6.86 8.58
C ASN A 99 -2.57 -6.08 8.02
N LEU A 100 -3.45 -5.63 8.91
CA LEU A 100 -4.59 -4.81 8.54
C LEU A 100 -4.52 -3.46 9.27
N GLY A 101 -4.56 -2.40 8.47
CA GLY A 101 -4.58 -1.02 8.94
C GLY A 101 -5.85 -0.30 8.50
N ARG A 102 -6.18 0.78 9.21
CA ARG A 102 -7.22 1.72 8.75
C ARG A 102 -6.71 2.49 7.54
N PRO A 103 -7.58 2.87 6.58
CA PRO A 103 -7.21 3.74 5.48
C PRO A 103 -6.54 5.02 5.99
N GLN A 104 -5.55 5.49 5.25
CA GLN A 104 -4.81 6.70 5.59
C GLN A 104 -4.85 7.67 4.42
N HIS A 105 -4.68 8.95 4.72
CA HIS A 105 -4.31 9.90 3.67
C HIS A 105 -2.89 9.62 3.22
N ILE A 106 -2.68 9.57 1.91
CA ILE A 106 -1.35 9.36 1.33
C ILE A 106 -0.82 10.67 0.75
N ARG A 107 0.43 10.98 1.08
CA ARG A 107 1.16 12.11 0.54
C ARG A 107 1.65 11.79 -0.87
N CYS A 108 1.46 12.71 -1.81
CA CYS A 108 2.16 12.67 -3.08
C CYS A 108 3.66 12.92 -2.85
N LYS A 109 4.51 11.92 -3.09
CA LYS A 109 5.97 12.07 -2.94
C LYS A 109 6.59 13.14 -3.85
N ALA A 110 5.91 13.49 -4.95
CA ALA A 110 6.41 14.45 -5.93
C ALA A 110 6.14 15.91 -5.55
N CYS A 111 5.03 16.21 -4.86
CA CYS A 111 4.59 17.59 -4.59
C CYS A 111 4.08 17.82 -3.16
N GLY A 112 4.08 16.80 -2.31
CA GLY A 112 3.64 16.88 -0.91
C GLY A 112 2.12 16.93 -0.70
N THR A 113 1.30 17.03 -1.75
CA THR A 113 -0.15 17.12 -1.62
C THR A 113 -0.76 15.83 -1.06
N LEU A 114 -1.51 15.94 0.04
CA LEU A 114 -2.27 14.84 0.63
C LEU A 114 -3.43 14.42 -0.27
N SER A 115 -3.93 13.20 -0.08
CA SER A 115 -5.11 12.70 -0.79
C SER A 115 -6.37 13.42 -0.34
N SER A 116 -7.29 13.66 -1.28
CA SER A 116 -8.57 14.31 -0.98
C SER A 116 -9.49 13.43 -0.12
N GLY A 117 -9.27 12.12 -0.13
CA GLY A 117 -9.93 11.15 0.75
C GLY A 117 -8.92 10.14 1.29
N TYR A 118 -9.42 9.17 2.03
CA TYR A 118 -8.59 8.04 2.44
C TYR A 118 -8.22 7.19 1.23
N SER A 119 -6.98 6.71 1.21
CA SER A 119 -6.50 5.82 0.18
C SER A 119 -6.34 4.42 0.75
N GLU A 120 -6.73 3.45 -0.05
CA GLU A 120 -6.64 2.04 0.26
C GLU A 120 -5.45 1.42 -0.48
N TYR A 121 -4.86 0.43 0.18
CA TYR A 121 -3.76 -0.35 -0.34
C TYR A 121 -3.99 -1.81 0.00
N ILE A 122 -3.84 -2.70 -0.97
CA ILE A 122 -4.11 -4.12 -0.79
C ILE A 122 -2.99 -4.93 -1.46
N GLY A 123 -2.33 -5.78 -0.69
CA GLY A 123 -1.39 -6.79 -1.15
C GLY A 123 -1.73 -8.16 -0.56
N SER A 124 -0.88 -9.15 -0.83
CA SER A 124 -1.12 -10.52 -0.38
C SER A 124 -1.10 -10.67 1.15
N ASN A 125 -0.25 -9.90 1.85
CA ASN A 125 -0.03 -10.01 3.30
C ASN A 125 -0.31 -8.70 4.07
N TYR A 126 -0.56 -7.61 3.36
CA TYR A 126 -0.78 -6.30 3.96
C TYR A 126 -1.93 -5.60 3.26
N ALA A 127 -2.84 -5.04 4.04
CA ALA A 127 -3.90 -4.17 3.54
C ALA A 127 -4.12 -2.97 4.47
N CYS A 128 -4.43 -1.83 3.88
CA CYS A 128 -5.02 -0.68 4.54
C CYS A 128 -6.31 -0.36 3.79
N GLY A 129 -7.46 -0.58 4.41
CA GLY A 129 -8.75 -0.54 3.73
C GLY A 129 -9.90 -0.29 4.69
N THR A 130 -10.95 0.40 4.23
CA THR A 130 -12.14 0.66 5.02
C THR A 130 -12.95 -0.63 5.03
N ILE A 131 -13.30 -1.10 6.22
CA ILE A 131 -14.21 -2.23 6.42
C ILE A 131 -15.64 -1.74 6.14
N GLU A 132 -15.94 -1.29 4.93
CA GLU A 132 -17.32 -0.96 4.53
C GLU A 132 -17.50 -1.35 3.05
N PHE A 133 -18.09 -2.54 2.84
CA PHE A 133 -18.74 -2.94 1.60
C PHE A 133 -20.25 -2.73 1.74
#